data_AF-A0A952SKY5-F1
#
_entry.id   AF-A0A952SKY5-F1
#
_cell.length_a   1.000
_cell.length_b   1.000
_cell.length_c   1.000
_cell.angle_alpha   90.00
_cell.angle_beta   90.00
_cell.angle_gamma   90.00
#
_symmetry.space_group_name_H-M   'P 1'
#
loop_
_entity.id
_entity.type
_entity.pdbx_description
1 polymer ?
#
loop_
_entity_poly.entity_id
_entity_poly.type
_entity_poly.pdbx_seq_one_letter_code
_entity_poly.pdbx_strand_id
1 'polypeptide(L)'
;YKTDDPLVVKALREIEELEVYDSVMMDGQSLPTLHLQPCFSPIWDTALLTNALVEAGVPQDHPSLQKAGRYLMARQTKAVGDWIISSPNAQPGGWYFQFENELYPDVDDSAVVIMALSKVKIPDQEGELDGSMRRGMQWVLAMQGSDGGWGAYDKDNNRVVFNYIPFADHKALLDPSTADLAGRCLEMLGALGYDQTHPSAGPALAFLKKQQEEDGSWYGRWGVNYIYGTWSVLAGLRAIGEDLSAPYIRRAVSWLESKQNPDGGWGESCLSYRDDGDYHGTGESTPSQTAWALMGLMSAGAIDSFSVARGVQFLLRQQTKDGSWQEIAHTGTGFPRVFYLRYHWYCQYFPLWALAMYRNLRSRGKTRADELRHHLKGTDLPRAEH
;
A
#
# COMPACT_ATOMS: atom_id res chain seq x y z
N TYR A 1 31.42 -22.04 2.16
CA TYR A 1 31.39 -22.14 3.62
C TYR A 1 31.10 -23.59 4.02
N LYS A 2 31.57 -24.05 5.18
CA LYS A 2 31.17 -25.36 5.75
C LYS A 2 29.81 -25.23 6.44
N THR A 3 29.14 -26.33 6.76
CA THR A 3 27.81 -26.29 7.40
C THR A 3 27.81 -25.74 8.82
N ASP A 4 28.95 -25.81 9.52
CA ASP A 4 29.18 -25.24 10.85
C ASP A 4 29.68 -23.78 10.81
N ASP A 5 29.82 -23.20 9.62
CA ASP A 5 30.16 -21.79 9.48
C ASP A 5 29.03 -20.92 10.06
N PRO A 6 29.34 -19.91 10.91
CA PRO A 6 28.32 -19.08 11.53
C PRO A 6 27.33 -18.43 10.56
N LEU A 7 27.76 -18.08 9.34
CA LEU A 7 26.89 -17.52 8.32
C LEU A 7 25.92 -18.57 7.74
N VAL A 8 26.40 -19.79 7.55
CA VAL A 8 25.56 -20.90 7.07
C VAL A 8 24.55 -21.31 8.13
N VAL A 9 24.99 -21.43 9.39
CA VAL A 9 24.10 -21.73 10.53
C VAL A 9 23.02 -20.66 10.68
N LYS A 10 23.39 -19.38 10.56
CA LYS A 10 22.43 -18.27 10.56
C LYS A 10 21.42 -18.42 9.41
N ALA A 11 21.88 -18.62 8.18
CA ALA A 11 21.00 -18.75 7.01
C ALA A 11 20.04 -19.95 7.12
N LEU A 12 20.50 -21.10 7.63
CA LEU A 12 19.64 -22.26 7.88
C LEU A 12 18.56 -21.94 8.92
N ARG A 13 18.94 -21.28 10.03
CA ARG A 13 17.98 -20.85 11.05
C ARG A 13 16.95 -19.87 10.48
N GLU A 14 17.37 -18.94 9.63
CA GLU A 14 16.46 -17.98 9.00
C GLU A 14 15.46 -18.65 8.05
N ILE A 15 15.85 -19.74 7.38
CA ILE A 15 14.92 -20.56 6.58
C ILE A 15 13.93 -21.31 7.48
N GLU A 16 14.41 -21.89 8.59
CA GLU A 16 13.55 -22.57 9.57
C GLU A 16 12.57 -21.59 10.23
N GLU A 17 12.97 -20.32 10.46
CA GLU A 17 12.10 -19.28 11.01
C GLU A 17 10.91 -18.94 10.07
N LEU A 18 10.96 -19.28 8.78
CA LEU A 18 9.85 -19.11 7.85
C LEU A 18 8.76 -20.19 8.00
N GLU A 19 9.02 -21.26 8.77
CA GLU A 19 8.06 -22.33 9.04
C GLU A 19 6.88 -21.83 9.87
N VAL A 20 5.68 -22.06 9.33
CA VAL A 20 4.42 -21.82 10.03
C VAL A 20 3.68 -23.13 10.20
N TYR A 21 3.49 -23.48 11.47
CA TYR A 21 2.70 -24.63 11.88
C TYR A 21 1.28 -24.17 12.17
N ASP A 22 0.31 -24.68 11.41
CA ASP A 22 -1.11 -24.34 11.52
C ASP A 22 -1.98 -25.59 11.34
N SER A 23 -3.29 -25.46 11.48
CA SER A 23 -4.26 -26.53 11.23
C SER A 23 -5.29 -26.10 10.20
N VAL A 24 -5.47 -26.90 9.14
CA VAL A 24 -6.53 -26.67 8.14
C VAL A 24 -7.68 -27.65 8.32
N MET A 25 -8.89 -27.21 7.99
CA MET A 25 -10.05 -28.09 7.93
C MET A 25 -10.15 -28.70 6.53
N MET A 26 -10.02 -30.02 6.43
CA MET A 26 -10.26 -30.80 5.20
C MET A 26 -11.26 -31.90 5.49
N ASP A 27 -12.34 -31.97 4.71
CA ASP A 27 -13.42 -32.96 4.87
C ASP A 27 -13.99 -33.06 6.30
N GLY A 28 -14.09 -31.91 6.98
CA GLY A 28 -14.60 -31.81 8.36
C GLY A 28 -13.59 -32.28 9.44
N GLN A 29 -12.35 -32.59 9.08
CA GLN A 29 -11.28 -32.93 10.00
C GLN A 29 -10.23 -31.82 10.07
N SER A 30 -9.72 -31.55 11.27
CA SER A 30 -8.59 -30.65 11.48
C SER A 30 -7.29 -31.41 11.26
N LEU A 31 -6.51 -31.01 10.26
CA LEU A 31 -5.23 -31.62 9.93
C LEU A 31 -4.10 -30.64 10.23
N PRO A 32 -3.00 -31.07 10.88
CA PRO A 32 -1.83 -30.24 11.04
C PRO A 32 -1.19 -29.98 9.67
N THR A 33 -0.72 -28.76 9.48
CA THR A 33 -0.06 -28.30 8.28
C THR A 33 1.20 -27.54 8.62
N LEU A 34 2.17 -27.65 7.72
CA LEU A 34 3.36 -26.83 7.71
C LEU A 34 3.36 -26.09 6.37
N HIS A 35 3.49 -24.77 6.41
CA HIS A 35 3.75 -23.96 5.24
C HIS A 35 4.93 -23.03 5.48
N LEU A 36 5.63 -22.67 4.41
CA LEU A 36 6.73 -21.72 4.45
C LEU A 36 6.23 -20.35 4.02
N GLN A 37 6.48 -19.34 4.84
CA GLN A 37 6.30 -17.95 4.43
C GLN A 37 7.37 -17.58 3.40
N PRO A 38 7.03 -16.91 2.30
CA PRO A 38 8.03 -16.48 1.32
C PRO A 38 8.95 -15.38 1.87
N CYS A 39 8.41 -14.54 2.76
CA CYS A 39 9.09 -13.46 3.45
C CYS A 39 8.23 -12.95 4.61
N PHE A 40 8.81 -12.13 5.46
CA PHE A 40 8.10 -11.35 6.48
C PHE A 40 7.83 -9.92 6.00
N SER A 41 6.75 -9.31 6.49
CA SER A 41 6.26 -7.97 6.14
C SER A 41 6.34 -6.92 7.29
N PRO A 42 7.35 -6.92 8.18
CA PRO A 42 7.30 -6.16 9.42
C PRO A 42 7.30 -4.63 9.22
N ILE A 43 7.99 -4.11 8.20
CA ILE A 43 8.04 -2.66 7.95
C ILE A 43 6.70 -2.19 7.42
N TRP A 44 6.18 -2.88 6.40
CA TRP A 44 4.86 -2.70 5.82
C TRP A 44 3.75 -2.70 6.86
N ASP A 45 3.67 -3.77 7.66
CA ASP A 45 2.63 -3.93 8.68
C ASP A 45 2.74 -2.86 9.78
N THR A 46 3.96 -2.50 10.19
CA THR A 46 4.18 -1.46 11.19
C THR A 46 3.70 -0.10 10.69
N ALA A 47 4.00 0.23 9.43
CA ALA A 47 3.62 1.50 8.82
C ALA A 47 2.10 1.61 8.61
N LEU A 48 1.46 0.57 8.05
CA LEU A 48 0.01 0.53 7.85
C LEU A 48 -0.76 0.60 9.17
N LEU A 49 -0.35 -0.19 10.17
CA LEU A 49 -0.97 -0.15 11.49
C LEU A 49 -0.79 1.21 12.17
N THR A 50 0.39 1.85 12.03
CA THR A 50 0.63 3.20 12.56
C THR A 50 -0.34 4.21 11.96
N ASN A 51 -0.53 4.18 10.63
CA ASN A 51 -1.50 5.04 9.97
C ASN A 51 -2.94 4.78 10.45
N ALA A 52 -3.35 3.51 10.55
CA ALA A 52 -4.68 3.12 11.02
C ALA A 52 -4.94 3.55 12.47
N LEU A 53 -3.96 3.39 13.37
CA LEU A 53 -4.08 3.77 14.78
C LEU A 53 -4.20 5.29 14.95
N VAL A 54 -3.43 6.08 14.20
CA VAL A 54 -3.58 7.55 14.21
C VAL A 54 -4.98 7.94 13.74
N GLU A 55 -5.47 7.34 12.66
CA GLU A 55 -6.81 7.61 12.14
C GLU A 55 -7.90 7.20 13.15
N ALA A 56 -7.69 6.09 13.86
CA ALA A 56 -8.55 5.63 14.94
C ALA A 56 -8.57 6.56 16.16
N GLY A 57 -7.62 7.49 16.27
CA GLY A 57 -7.58 8.55 17.28
C GLY A 57 -6.52 8.35 18.37
N VAL A 58 -5.58 7.42 18.18
CA VAL A 58 -4.43 7.29 19.08
C VAL A 58 -3.60 8.59 19.02
N PRO A 59 -3.23 9.20 20.17
CA PRO A 59 -2.43 10.43 20.19
C PRO A 59 -1.09 10.28 19.46
N GLN A 60 -0.65 11.32 18.74
CA GLN A 60 0.57 11.28 17.92
C GLN A 60 1.84 10.97 18.73
N ASP A 61 1.84 11.32 20.01
CA ASP A 61 2.91 11.11 20.99
C ASP A 61 2.69 9.87 21.86
N HIS A 62 1.72 9.01 21.53
CA HIS A 62 1.49 7.78 22.28
C HIS A 62 2.76 6.89 22.29
N PRO A 63 3.16 6.29 23.44
CA PRO A 63 4.41 5.55 23.55
C PRO A 63 4.61 4.46 22.49
N SER A 64 3.55 3.73 22.12
CA SER A 64 3.61 2.72 21.05
C SER A 64 3.88 3.33 19.67
N LEU A 65 3.32 4.50 19.36
CA LEU A 65 3.56 5.17 18.08
C LEU A 65 4.97 5.74 18.03
N GLN A 66 5.48 6.29 19.15
CA GLN A 66 6.88 6.71 19.24
C GLN A 66 7.83 5.53 19.02
N LYS A 67 7.54 4.37 19.63
CA LYS A 67 8.34 3.15 19.44
C LYS A 67 8.31 2.70 17.98
N ALA A 68 7.14 2.70 17.34
CA ALA A 68 7.01 2.38 15.92
C ALA A 68 7.78 3.36 15.04
N GLY A 69 7.66 4.67 15.27
CA GLY A 69 8.39 5.70 14.52
C GLY A 69 9.91 5.55 14.65
N ARG A 70 10.42 5.31 15.87
CA ARG A 70 11.87 5.03 16.07
C ARG A 70 12.32 3.75 15.39
N TYR A 71 11.50 2.70 15.43
CA TYR A 71 11.78 1.45 14.73
C TYR A 71 11.88 1.67 13.22
N LEU A 72 10.91 2.37 12.63
CA LEU A 72 10.92 2.69 11.20
C LEU A 72 12.14 3.57 10.83
N MET A 73 12.44 4.64 11.57
CA MET A 73 13.64 5.46 11.32
C MET A 73 14.94 4.65 11.41
N ALA A 74 15.03 3.71 12.37
CA ALA A 74 16.20 2.84 12.50
C ALA A 74 16.38 1.86 11.33
N ARG A 75 15.33 1.59 10.57
CA ARG A 75 15.31 0.68 9.41
C ARG A 75 15.45 1.40 8.07
N GLN A 76 15.60 2.73 8.08
CA GLN A 76 15.87 3.49 6.85
C GLN A 76 17.19 3.06 6.23
N THR A 77 17.17 2.76 4.93
CA THR A 77 18.34 2.32 4.18
C THR A 77 19.47 3.36 4.19
N LYS A 78 20.70 2.87 4.32
CA LYS A 78 21.93 3.68 4.22
C LYS A 78 22.85 3.17 3.12
N ALA A 79 22.70 1.92 2.71
CA ALA A 79 23.42 1.33 1.59
C ALA A 79 22.85 1.76 0.23
N VAL A 80 23.73 1.74 -0.77
CA VAL A 80 23.34 1.86 -2.18
C VAL A 80 22.97 0.48 -2.70
N GLY A 81 21.76 0.35 -3.26
CA GLY A 81 21.26 -0.88 -3.86
C GLY A 81 21.34 -0.88 -5.39
N ASP A 82 20.78 -1.91 -6.03
CA ASP A 82 20.78 -2.06 -7.48
C ASP A 82 20.03 -0.93 -8.21
N TRP A 83 19.08 -0.28 -7.54
CA TRP A 83 18.34 0.89 -8.01
C TRP A 83 19.24 2.05 -8.48
N ILE A 84 20.52 2.08 -8.06
CA ILE A 84 21.48 3.08 -8.54
C ILE A 84 21.73 2.98 -10.04
N ILE A 85 21.54 1.79 -10.64
CA ILE A 85 21.73 1.56 -12.07
C ILE A 85 20.69 2.35 -12.87
N SER A 86 19.43 2.31 -12.44
CA SER A 86 18.34 3.05 -13.07
C SER A 86 18.32 4.52 -12.62
N SER A 87 18.79 4.83 -11.41
CA SER A 87 18.79 6.18 -10.82
C SER A 87 20.16 6.60 -10.25
N PRO A 88 21.15 6.94 -11.09
CA PRO A 88 22.56 7.09 -10.69
C PRO A 88 22.85 8.26 -9.75
N ASN A 89 21.95 9.23 -9.65
CA ASN A 89 22.10 10.42 -8.79
C ASN A 89 21.29 10.31 -7.48
N ALA A 90 20.49 9.25 -7.32
CA ALA A 90 19.69 9.06 -6.12
C ALA A 90 20.59 8.78 -4.92
N GLN A 91 20.18 9.29 -3.76
CA GLN A 91 20.84 9.00 -2.48
C GLN A 91 20.00 7.97 -1.71
N PRO A 92 20.63 7.07 -0.91
CA PRO A 92 19.91 6.14 -0.06
C PRO A 92 18.94 6.85 0.89
N GLY A 93 17.82 6.20 1.19
CA GLY A 93 16.78 6.80 2.03
C GLY A 93 15.44 6.08 2.01
N GLY A 94 15.25 5.09 1.14
CA GLY A 94 14.04 4.24 1.14
C GLY A 94 13.97 3.29 2.34
N TRP A 95 12.90 2.50 2.36
CA TRP A 95 12.64 1.38 3.26
C TRP A 95 12.36 0.13 2.45
N TYR A 96 12.62 -1.02 3.07
CA TYR A 96 12.35 -2.34 2.51
C TYR A 96 11.22 -3.03 3.28
N PHE A 97 10.60 -4.02 2.66
CA PHE A 97 9.51 -4.82 3.23
C PHE A 97 9.88 -5.66 4.48
N GLN A 98 11.05 -6.33 4.46
CA GLN A 98 11.48 -7.34 5.46
C GLN A 98 12.12 -6.73 6.72
N PHE A 99 12.70 -7.55 7.60
CA PHE A 99 13.46 -7.07 8.77
C PHE A 99 14.79 -6.41 8.40
N GLU A 100 15.49 -6.97 7.41
CA GLU A 100 16.82 -6.52 6.95
C GLU A 100 16.95 -6.81 5.45
N ASN A 101 16.93 -5.77 4.61
CA ASN A 101 17.10 -5.92 3.17
C ASN A 101 17.62 -4.61 2.52
N GLU A 102 18.70 -4.04 3.08
CA GLU A 102 19.15 -2.67 2.75
C GLU A 102 19.45 -2.40 1.27
N LEU A 103 19.73 -3.44 0.48
CA LEU A 103 20.04 -3.30 -0.94
C LEU A 103 18.78 -3.22 -1.84
N TYR A 104 17.62 -3.58 -1.30
CA TYR A 104 16.37 -3.62 -2.06
C TYR A 104 15.24 -2.89 -1.31
N PRO A 105 15.39 -1.58 -1.02
CA PRO A 105 14.26 -0.75 -0.65
C PRO A 105 13.24 -0.69 -1.80
N ASP A 106 11.97 -0.51 -1.46
CA ASP A 106 10.88 -0.40 -2.40
C ASP A 106 10.04 0.86 -2.16
N VAL A 107 9.38 1.31 -3.22
CA VAL A 107 8.63 2.57 -3.30
C VAL A 107 7.36 2.53 -2.45
N ASP A 108 6.65 1.40 -2.41
CA ASP A 108 5.39 1.30 -1.68
C ASP A 108 5.63 1.36 -0.16
N ASP A 109 6.56 0.55 0.37
CA ASP A 109 6.99 0.60 1.77
C ASP A 109 7.51 2.00 2.14
N SER A 110 8.38 2.57 1.31
CA SER A 110 8.94 3.90 1.56
C SER A 110 7.83 4.96 1.67
N ALA A 111 6.87 4.96 0.76
CA ALA A 111 5.77 5.91 0.75
C ALA A 111 4.86 5.77 1.99
N VAL A 112 4.46 4.54 2.35
CA VAL A 112 3.59 4.32 3.51
C VAL A 112 4.31 4.58 4.85
N VAL A 113 5.62 4.31 4.92
CA VAL A 113 6.45 4.66 6.08
C VAL A 113 6.52 6.17 6.26
N ILE A 114 6.75 6.92 5.18
CA ILE A 114 6.75 8.39 5.24
C ILE A 114 5.40 8.92 5.70
N MET A 115 4.29 8.37 5.18
CA MET A 115 2.94 8.71 5.65
C MET A 115 2.76 8.43 7.15
N ALA A 116 3.27 7.31 7.66
CA ALA A 116 3.23 6.99 9.09
C ALA A 116 4.06 7.99 9.92
N LEU A 117 5.31 8.22 9.53
CA LEU A 117 6.23 9.12 10.23
C LEU A 117 5.72 10.57 10.27
N SER A 118 5.08 11.04 9.20
CA SER A 118 4.49 12.38 9.13
C SER A 118 3.42 12.64 10.19
N LYS A 119 2.86 11.58 10.78
CA LYS A 119 1.75 11.61 11.73
C LYS A 119 2.16 11.34 13.17
N VAL A 120 3.42 10.98 13.43
CA VAL A 120 3.93 10.65 14.78
C VAL A 120 4.73 11.83 15.35
N LYS A 121 4.69 12.00 16.68
CA LYS A 121 5.51 12.98 17.41
C LYS A 121 6.52 12.28 18.30
N ILE A 122 7.80 12.59 18.11
CA ILE A 122 8.92 12.07 18.89
C ILE A 122 9.70 13.28 19.43
N PRO A 123 9.29 13.86 20.58
CA PRO A 123 9.75 15.18 21.02
C PRO A 123 11.28 15.35 21.12
N ASP A 124 12.00 14.29 21.45
CA ASP A 124 13.47 14.25 21.56
C ASP A 124 14.18 13.98 20.22
N GLN A 125 13.46 13.73 19.13
CA GLN A 125 14.02 13.40 17.80
C GLN A 125 13.31 14.10 16.63
N GLU A 126 12.62 15.23 16.85
CA GLU A 126 11.87 15.92 15.78
C GLU A 126 12.75 16.25 14.55
N GLY A 127 14.00 16.67 14.75
CA GLY A 127 14.91 16.97 13.66
C GLY A 127 15.33 15.74 12.84
N GLU A 128 15.52 14.60 13.50
CA GLU A 128 15.83 13.34 12.83
C GLU A 128 14.60 12.78 12.11
N LEU A 129 13.41 12.95 12.68
CA LEU A 129 12.15 12.59 12.03
C LEU A 129 11.95 13.34 10.71
N ASP A 130 12.08 14.67 10.72
CA ASP A 130 12.02 15.51 9.52
C ASP A 130 13.13 15.13 8.52
N GLY A 131 14.35 14.86 9.01
CA GLY A 131 15.49 14.42 8.20
C GLY A 131 15.24 13.09 7.50
N SER A 132 14.70 12.11 8.23
CA SER A 132 14.35 10.78 7.74
C SER A 132 13.28 10.86 6.65
N MET A 133 12.20 11.61 6.88
CA MET A 133 11.14 11.82 5.88
C MET A 133 11.66 12.50 4.62
N ARG A 134 12.54 13.50 4.76
CA ARG A 134 13.14 14.21 3.60
C ARG A 134 13.98 13.28 2.74
N ARG A 135 14.88 12.48 3.34
CA ARG A 135 15.70 11.50 2.61
C ARG A 135 14.84 10.46 1.90
N GLY A 136 13.81 9.97 2.61
CA GLY A 136 12.83 9.04 2.06
C GLY A 136 12.10 9.58 0.84
N MET A 137 11.51 10.76 0.97
CA MET A 137 10.81 11.42 -0.13
C MET A 137 11.75 11.64 -1.33
N GLN A 138 12.98 12.11 -1.09
CA GLN A 138 13.96 12.30 -2.17
C GLN A 138 14.28 11.00 -2.90
N TRP A 139 14.43 9.89 -2.18
CA TRP A 139 14.65 8.57 -2.78
C TRP A 139 13.44 8.14 -3.62
N VAL A 140 12.22 8.20 -3.07
CA VAL A 140 10.97 7.86 -3.79
C VAL A 140 10.81 8.70 -5.06
N LEU A 141 11.03 10.02 -4.99
CA LEU A 141 10.95 10.90 -6.15
C LEU A 141 12.00 10.58 -7.21
N ALA A 142 13.20 10.17 -6.81
CA ALA A 142 14.24 9.78 -7.75
C ALA A 142 13.94 8.45 -8.48
N MET A 143 13.01 7.65 -7.96
CA MET A 143 12.48 6.43 -8.57
C MET A 143 11.26 6.66 -9.49
N GLN A 144 10.83 7.91 -9.70
CA GLN A 144 9.77 8.18 -10.66
C GLN A 144 10.27 7.84 -12.08
N GLY A 145 9.49 7.02 -12.79
CA GLY A 145 9.76 6.61 -14.16
C GLY A 145 9.51 7.72 -15.18
N SER A 146 10.07 7.55 -16.37
CA SER A 146 9.89 8.45 -17.52
C SER A 146 8.43 8.53 -18.01
N ASP A 147 7.61 7.54 -17.67
CA ASP A 147 6.17 7.51 -17.96
C ASP A 147 5.32 8.25 -16.91
N GLY A 148 5.94 8.77 -15.86
CA GLY A 148 5.29 9.51 -14.77
C GLY A 148 4.83 8.64 -13.60
N GLY A 149 4.87 7.31 -13.73
CA GLY A 149 4.53 6.38 -12.65
C GLY A 149 5.74 5.90 -11.85
N TRP A 150 5.52 4.87 -11.02
CA TRP A 150 6.56 4.21 -10.21
C TRP A 150 6.42 2.70 -10.30
N GLY A 151 7.55 2.02 -10.53
CA GLY A 151 7.73 0.61 -10.22
C GLY A 151 8.04 0.43 -8.72
N ALA A 152 8.12 -0.81 -8.26
CA ALA A 152 8.36 -1.10 -6.85
C ALA A 152 9.81 -0.86 -6.43
N TYR A 153 10.79 -1.32 -7.20
CA TYR A 153 12.21 -1.31 -6.83
C TYR A 153 13.06 -0.47 -7.77
N ASP A 154 12.69 -0.42 -9.05
CA ASP A 154 13.47 0.26 -10.09
C ASP A 154 12.59 1.19 -10.93
N LYS A 155 13.21 2.26 -11.44
CA LYS A 155 12.56 3.10 -12.45
C LYS A 155 12.85 2.60 -13.86
N ASP A 156 11.88 2.76 -14.75
CA ASP A 156 11.97 2.40 -16.17
C ASP A 156 12.37 0.93 -16.44
N ASN A 157 12.09 0.02 -15.50
CA ASN A 157 12.27 -1.42 -15.67
C ASN A 157 11.08 -2.02 -16.46
N ASN A 158 10.92 -1.59 -17.71
CA ASN A 158 9.69 -1.82 -18.50
C ASN A 158 9.94 -2.40 -19.90
N ARG A 159 11.11 -3.01 -20.13
CA ARG A 159 11.48 -3.60 -21.43
C ARG A 159 10.77 -4.93 -21.68
N VAL A 160 9.51 -4.85 -22.10
CA VAL A 160 8.59 -6.00 -22.32
C VAL A 160 9.17 -7.11 -23.19
N VAL A 161 10.13 -6.81 -24.07
CA VAL A 161 10.83 -7.83 -24.88
C VAL A 161 11.41 -8.98 -24.04
N PHE A 162 11.84 -8.71 -22.80
CA PHE A 162 12.40 -9.74 -21.92
C PHE A 162 11.36 -10.74 -21.40
N ASN A 163 10.06 -10.43 -21.48
CA ASN A 163 9.00 -11.37 -21.13
C ASN A 163 8.70 -12.40 -22.24
N TYR A 164 9.42 -12.37 -23.37
CA TYR A 164 9.24 -13.34 -24.47
C TYR A 164 10.36 -14.37 -24.60
N ILE A 165 11.35 -14.37 -23.69
CA ILE A 165 12.39 -15.41 -23.66
C ILE A 165 11.87 -16.67 -22.95
N PRO A 166 12.39 -17.87 -23.25
CA PRO A 166 11.91 -19.12 -22.64
C PRO A 166 11.98 -19.17 -21.10
N PHE A 167 12.92 -18.43 -20.50
CA PHE A 167 13.05 -18.33 -19.05
C PHE A 167 11.94 -17.51 -18.38
N ALA A 168 11.26 -16.63 -19.13
CA ALA A 168 10.26 -15.70 -18.64
C ALA A 168 8.82 -16.24 -18.78
N ASP A 169 8.61 -17.54 -18.55
CA ASP A 169 7.31 -18.20 -18.69
C ASP A 169 6.20 -17.59 -17.80
N HIS A 170 6.58 -17.02 -16.66
CA HIS A 170 5.70 -16.29 -15.74
C HIS A 170 5.52 -14.80 -16.09
N LYS A 171 6.23 -14.25 -17.08
CA LYS A 171 6.21 -12.83 -17.48
C LYS A 171 6.43 -11.81 -16.34
N ALA A 172 7.15 -12.22 -15.30
CA ALA A 172 7.37 -11.46 -14.07
C ALA A 172 8.82 -10.95 -13.92
N LEU A 173 9.55 -10.80 -15.04
CA LEU A 173 10.95 -10.35 -15.02
C LEU A 173 11.13 -8.84 -14.87
N LEU A 174 10.03 -8.08 -14.96
CA LEU A 174 10.04 -6.64 -15.08
C LEU A 174 9.33 -6.00 -13.89
N ASP A 175 9.69 -4.76 -13.64
CA ASP A 175 9.10 -3.89 -12.63
C ASP A 175 8.60 -2.57 -13.29
N PRO A 176 7.57 -2.66 -14.15
CA PRO A 176 7.03 -1.47 -14.79
C PRO A 176 6.25 -0.62 -13.79
N SER A 177 6.03 0.64 -14.13
CA SER A 177 5.16 1.52 -13.36
C SER A 177 3.74 0.97 -13.23
N THR A 178 3.13 1.09 -12.05
CA THR A 178 1.75 0.62 -11.80
C THR A 178 0.87 1.67 -11.13
N ALA A 179 -0.45 1.57 -11.34
CA ALA A 179 -1.41 2.57 -10.89
C ALA A 179 -1.54 2.63 -9.36
N ASP A 180 -1.50 1.48 -8.69
CA ASP A 180 -1.50 1.38 -7.23
C ASP A 180 -0.32 2.13 -6.58
N LEU A 181 0.89 1.99 -7.12
CA LEU A 181 2.09 2.68 -6.63
C LEU A 181 2.07 4.18 -6.95
N ALA A 182 1.62 4.57 -8.14
CA ALA A 182 1.45 5.98 -8.47
C ALA A 182 0.41 6.65 -7.55
N GLY A 183 -0.70 5.98 -7.25
CA GLY A 183 -1.68 6.41 -6.23
C GLY A 183 -1.05 6.59 -4.85
N ARG A 184 -0.27 5.59 -4.39
CA ARG A 184 0.43 5.66 -3.09
C ARG A 184 1.42 6.84 -3.03
N CYS A 185 2.20 7.07 -4.08
CA CYS A 185 3.17 8.16 -4.12
C CYS A 185 2.49 9.53 -4.06
N LEU A 186 1.35 9.70 -4.72
CA LEU A 186 0.52 10.90 -4.57
C LEU A 186 -0.02 11.05 -3.14
N GLU A 187 -0.46 9.95 -2.53
CA GLU A 187 -0.91 9.97 -1.13
C GLU A 187 0.19 10.42 -0.16
N MET A 188 1.41 9.91 -0.35
CA MET A 188 2.60 10.34 0.39
C MET A 188 2.87 11.84 0.22
N LEU A 189 2.83 12.36 -1.02
CA LEU A 189 3.00 13.79 -1.28
C LEU A 189 1.95 14.63 -0.55
N GLY A 190 0.68 14.21 -0.58
CA GLY A 190 -0.40 14.88 0.15
C GLY A 190 -0.23 14.83 1.68
N ALA A 191 0.27 13.72 2.22
CA ALA A 191 0.60 13.60 3.64
C ALA A 191 1.71 14.58 4.08
N LEU A 192 2.66 14.84 3.17
CA LEU A 192 3.72 15.84 3.34
C LEU A 192 3.28 17.28 2.97
N GLY A 193 1.99 17.50 2.77
CA GLY A 193 1.40 18.81 2.54
C GLY A 193 1.61 19.37 1.13
N TYR A 194 2.05 18.56 0.16
CA TYR A 194 2.08 18.92 -1.24
C TYR A 194 0.72 18.70 -1.91
N ASP A 195 0.53 19.31 -3.08
CA ASP A 195 -0.67 19.18 -3.89
C ASP A 195 -0.31 18.88 -5.37
N GLN A 196 -1.30 18.94 -6.25
CA GLN A 196 -1.15 18.72 -7.69
C GLN A 196 -0.13 19.66 -8.38
N THR A 197 0.31 20.74 -7.74
CA THR A 197 1.33 21.66 -8.28
C THR A 197 2.75 21.15 -8.11
N HIS A 198 2.95 20.10 -7.29
CA HIS A 198 4.26 19.47 -7.15
C HIS A 198 4.73 18.91 -8.52
N PRO A 199 6.00 19.11 -8.92
CA PRO A 199 6.48 18.71 -10.25
C PRO A 199 6.23 17.25 -10.63
N SER A 200 6.28 16.35 -9.66
CA SER A 200 5.99 14.91 -9.87
C SER A 200 4.51 14.57 -9.99
N ALA A 201 3.60 15.44 -9.54
CA ALA A 201 2.16 15.14 -9.52
C ALA A 201 1.55 15.20 -10.92
N GLY A 202 1.90 16.19 -11.74
CA GLY A 202 1.39 16.32 -13.11
C GLY A 202 1.63 15.07 -13.98
N PRO A 203 2.88 14.57 -14.09
CA PRO A 203 3.18 13.33 -14.81
C PRO A 203 2.45 12.11 -14.24
N ALA A 204 2.36 11.99 -12.91
CA ALA A 204 1.64 10.89 -12.26
C ALA A 204 0.12 10.92 -12.56
N LEU A 205 -0.50 12.10 -12.58
CA LEU A 205 -1.90 12.25 -12.97
C LEU A 205 -2.13 11.86 -14.43
N ALA A 206 -1.21 12.23 -15.33
CA ALA A 206 -1.29 11.82 -16.73
C ALA A 206 -1.15 10.30 -16.89
N PHE A 207 -0.21 9.69 -16.15
CA PHE A 207 -0.03 8.24 -16.07
C PHE A 207 -1.31 7.55 -15.61
N LEU A 208 -1.89 7.97 -14.48
CA LEU A 208 -3.11 7.37 -13.93
C LEU A 208 -4.30 7.48 -14.87
N LYS A 209 -4.48 8.63 -15.54
CA LYS A 209 -5.54 8.82 -16.54
C LYS A 209 -5.38 7.89 -17.75
N LYS A 210 -4.13 7.55 -18.11
CA LYS A 210 -3.82 6.61 -19.20
C LYS A 210 -4.01 5.15 -18.77
N GLN A 211 -3.75 4.82 -17.52
CA GLN A 211 -3.84 3.45 -16.96
C GLN A 211 -5.26 3.08 -16.48
N GLN A 212 -6.23 3.98 -16.56
CA GLN A 212 -7.59 3.66 -16.15
C GLN A 212 -8.24 2.73 -17.17
N GLU A 213 -8.87 1.67 -16.68
CA GLU A 213 -9.66 0.76 -17.49
C GLU A 213 -10.92 1.44 -18.04
N GLU A 214 -11.51 0.87 -19.10
CA GLU A 214 -12.74 1.39 -19.70
C GLU A 214 -13.92 1.43 -18.71
N ASP A 215 -13.97 0.46 -17.78
CA ASP A 215 -14.97 0.37 -16.72
C ASP A 215 -14.77 1.40 -15.59
N GLY A 216 -13.64 2.11 -15.58
CA GLY A 216 -13.28 3.13 -14.61
C GLY A 216 -12.37 2.66 -13.47
N SER A 217 -12.06 1.36 -13.39
CA SER A 217 -11.16 0.81 -12.37
C SER A 217 -9.69 1.01 -12.72
N TRP A 218 -8.82 0.69 -11.76
CA TRP A 218 -7.37 0.59 -11.97
C TRP A 218 -6.85 -0.74 -11.48
N TYR A 219 -5.98 -1.35 -12.29
CA TYR A 219 -5.28 -2.58 -11.98
C TYR A 219 -4.46 -2.47 -10.68
N GLY A 220 -4.59 -3.46 -9.79
CA GLY A 220 -3.77 -3.60 -8.60
C GLY A 220 -2.67 -4.62 -8.86
N ARG A 221 -1.40 -4.22 -8.75
CA ARG A 221 -0.26 -5.11 -9.00
C ARG A 221 0.11 -5.91 -7.76
N TRP A 222 -0.06 -5.34 -6.57
CA TRP A 222 0.44 -5.91 -5.31
C TRP A 222 -0.66 -6.34 -4.33
N GLY A 223 -1.89 -5.87 -4.53
CA GLY A 223 -3.09 -6.33 -3.82
C GLY A 223 -4.14 -6.78 -4.81
N VAL A 224 -4.90 -7.82 -4.48
CA VAL A 224 -5.93 -8.42 -5.33
C VAL A 224 -7.17 -7.54 -5.35
N ASN A 225 -7.58 -6.94 -6.46
CA ASN A 225 -6.84 -6.54 -7.68
C ASN A 225 -7.34 -5.13 -8.03
N TYR A 226 -8.43 -5.03 -8.81
CA TYR A 226 -8.98 -3.76 -9.23
C TYR A 226 -9.58 -2.95 -8.08
N ILE A 227 -10.10 -3.61 -7.03
CA ILE A 227 -10.54 -2.93 -5.80
C ILE A 227 -9.34 -2.25 -5.10
N TYR A 228 -8.22 -2.96 -5.00
CA TYR A 228 -6.99 -2.46 -4.37
C TYR A 228 -6.41 -1.29 -5.15
N GLY A 229 -6.20 -1.47 -6.47
CA GLY A 229 -5.67 -0.42 -7.34
C GLY A 229 -6.55 0.83 -7.35
N THR A 230 -7.86 0.65 -7.50
CA THR A 230 -8.82 1.77 -7.48
C THR A 230 -8.82 2.51 -6.15
N TRP A 231 -8.77 1.80 -5.01
CA TRP A 231 -8.64 2.45 -3.70
C TRP A 231 -7.38 3.31 -3.59
N SER A 232 -6.21 2.74 -3.91
CA SER A 232 -4.93 3.44 -3.80
C SER A 232 -4.91 4.70 -4.66
N VAL A 233 -5.41 4.62 -5.89
CA VAL A 233 -5.52 5.76 -6.80
C VAL A 233 -6.46 6.83 -6.24
N LEU A 234 -7.68 6.47 -5.81
CA LEU A 234 -8.64 7.44 -5.28
C LEU A 234 -8.13 8.14 -4.00
N ALA A 235 -7.41 7.41 -3.14
CA ALA A 235 -6.77 7.98 -1.95
C ALA A 235 -5.69 9.01 -2.34
N GLY A 236 -4.82 8.66 -3.29
CA GLY A 236 -3.79 9.54 -3.83
C GLY A 236 -4.36 10.81 -4.47
N LEU A 237 -5.34 10.67 -5.36
CA LEU A 237 -6.00 11.79 -6.05
C LEU A 237 -6.62 12.78 -5.07
N ARG A 238 -7.29 12.29 -4.02
CA ARG A 238 -7.81 13.14 -2.95
C ARG A 238 -6.69 13.86 -2.21
N ALA A 239 -5.63 13.14 -1.85
CA ALA A 239 -4.56 13.68 -1.00
C ALA A 239 -3.90 14.91 -1.63
N ILE A 240 -3.66 14.87 -2.95
CA ILE A 240 -3.07 15.96 -3.74
C ILE A 240 -4.06 17.02 -4.20
N GLY A 241 -5.36 16.86 -3.90
CA GLY A 241 -6.38 17.87 -4.18
C GLY A 241 -6.90 17.90 -5.62
N GLU A 242 -6.95 16.76 -6.32
CA GLU A 242 -7.61 16.65 -7.62
C GLU A 242 -9.12 16.92 -7.47
N ASP A 243 -9.75 17.44 -8.51
CA ASP A 243 -11.20 17.61 -8.56
C ASP A 243 -11.93 16.26 -8.56
N LEU A 244 -12.49 15.90 -7.39
CA LEU A 244 -13.23 14.65 -7.17
C LEU A 244 -14.52 14.55 -8.01
N SER A 245 -14.98 15.65 -8.63
CA SER A 245 -16.11 15.64 -9.56
C SER A 245 -15.70 15.27 -10.99
N ALA A 246 -14.40 15.17 -11.28
CA ALA A 246 -13.89 14.84 -12.60
C ALA A 246 -14.49 13.51 -13.12
N PRO A 247 -14.88 13.43 -14.40
CA PRO A 247 -15.61 12.27 -14.93
C PRO A 247 -14.90 10.93 -14.70
N TYR A 248 -13.57 10.89 -14.77
CA TYR A 248 -12.79 9.67 -14.59
C TYR A 248 -12.83 9.15 -13.14
N ILE A 249 -12.84 10.05 -12.15
CA ILE A 249 -13.04 9.68 -10.74
C ILE A 249 -14.47 9.20 -10.51
N ARG A 250 -15.45 9.88 -11.12
CA ARG A 250 -16.86 9.47 -11.00
C ARG A 250 -17.13 8.10 -11.60
N ARG A 251 -16.48 7.73 -12.71
CA ARG A 251 -16.54 6.35 -13.25
C ARG A 251 -16.02 5.33 -12.24
N ALA A 252 -14.88 5.58 -11.61
CA ALA A 252 -14.32 4.70 -10.58
C ALA A 252 -15.25 4.52 -9.38
N VAL A 253 -15.92 5.60 -8.95
CA VAL A 253 -16.97 5.52 -7.90
C VAL A 253 -18.12 4.65 -8.34
N SER A 254 -18.68 4.88 -9.54
CA SER A 254 -19.76 4.07 -10.08
C SER A 254 -19.37 2.59 -10.24
N TRP A 255 -18.12 2.33 -10.64
CA TRP A 255 -17.58 0.98 -10.71
C TRP A 255 -17.55 0.31 -9.34
N LEU A 256 -16.95 0.94 -8.33
CA LEU A 256 -16.93 0.41 -6.96
C LEU A 256 -18.35 0.14 -6.45
N GLU A 257 -19.29 1.07 -6.63
CA GLU A 257 -20.68 0.87 -6.21
C GLU A 257 -21.35 -0.30 -6.92
N SER A 258 -21.05 -0.51 -8.21
CA SER A 258 -21.60 -1.62 -9.00
C SER A 258 -21.06 -3.00 -8.58
N LYS A 259 -19.86 -3.06 -7.98
CA LYS A 259 -19.20 -4.29 -7.53
C LYS A 259 -19.50 -4.64 -6.06
N GLN A 260 -20.44 -3.94 -5.41
CA GLN A 260 -20.84 -4.27 -4.04
C GLN A 260 -21.68 -5.55 -4.00
N ASN A 261 -21.31 -6.48 -3.13
CA ASN A 261 -22.03 -7.75 -2.95
C ASN A 261 -23.39 -7.55 -2.23
N PRO A 262 -24.32 -8.53 -2.33
CA PRO A 262 -25.61 -8.48 -1.64
C PRO A 262 -25.52 -8.38 -0.11
N ASP A 263 -24.44 -8.87 0.51
CA ASP A 263 -24.18 -8.75 1.95
C ASP A 263 -23.69 -7.34 2.36
N GLY A 264 -23.39 -6.48 1.40
CA GLY A 264 -22.90 -5.11 1.59
C GLY A 264 -21.38 -4.98 1.61
N GLY A 265 -20.64 -6.09 1.58
CA GLY A 265 -19.19 -6.08 1.45
C GLY A 265 -18.73 -6.00 -0.01
N TRP A 266 -17.41 -6.03 -0.18
CA TRP A 266 -16.73 -6.21 -1.45
C TRP A 266 -15.73 -7.33 -1.35
N GLY A 267 -15.55 -8.02 -2.46
CA GLY A 267 -14.64 -9.15 -2.58
C GLY A 267 -14.14 -9.28 -3.99
N GLU A 268 -12.89 -9.70 -4.14
CA GLU A 268 -12.29 -9.94 -5.44
C GLU A 268 -11.39 -11.17 -5.39
N SER A 269 -11.69 -12.14 -6.24
CA SER A 269 -10.93 -13.39 -6.30
C SER A 269 -9.59 -13.18 -7.02
N CYS A 270 -8.57 -13.97 -6.68
CA CYS A 270 -7.32 -14.05 -7.45
C CYS A 270 -7.53 -14.41 -8.93
N LEU A 271 -8.70 -14.98 -9.28
CA LEU A 271 -9.12 -15.18 -10.67
C LEU A 271 -9.23 -13.86 -11.46
N SER A 272 -9.32 -12.71 -10.78
CA SER A 272 -9.31 -11.36 -11.36
C SER A 272 -8.06 -11.05 -12.21
N TYR A 273 -6.97 -11.80 -12.05
CA TYR A 273 -5.78 -11.65 -12.90
C TYR A 273 -5.81 -12.46 -14.20
N ARG A 274 -6.90 -13.17 -14.50
CA ARG A 274 -7.03 -13.90 -15.77
C ARG A 274 -7.41 -12.96 -16.92
N ASP A 275 -6.91 -13.27 -18.12
CA ASP A 275 -7.17 -12.49 -19.32
C ASP A 275 -8.55 -12.76 -19.95
N ASP A 276 -9.26 -13.82 -19.51
CA ASP A 276 -10.39 -14.42 -20.23
C ASP A 276 -11.79 -14.18 -19.62
N GLY A 277 -11.94 -13.30 -18.62
CA GLY A 277 -13.26 -13.03 -18.03
C GLY A 277 -13.37 -11.75 -17.20
N ASP A 278 -14.60 -11.24 -17.05
CA ASP A 278 -14.98 -10.10 -16.20
C ASP A 278 -15.03 -10.50 -14.72
N TYR A 279 -13.86 -10.80 -14.16
CA TYR A 279 -13.69 -11.04 -12.72
C TYR A 279 -13.31 -9.78 -11.95
N HIS A 280 -13.28 -8.62 -12.62
CA HIS A 280 -12.95 -7.32 -12.04
C HIS A 280 -13.88 -7.05 -10.86
N GLY A 281 -13.33 -6.94 -9.64
CA GLY A 281 -14.10 -6.69 -8.43
C GLY A 281 -15.12 -7.78 -8.08
N THR A 282 -14.92 -9.02 -8.53
CA THR A 282 -15.86 -10.14 -8.28
C THR A 282 -15.25 -11.20 -7.37
N GLY A 283 -15.91 -11.50 -6.25
CA GLY A 283 -15.48 -12.49 -5.27
C GLY A 283 -16.32 -12.45 -4.00
N GLU A 284 -16.09 -13.41 -3.09
CA GLU A 284 -16.71 -13.38 -1.76
C GLU A 284 -16.20 -12.19 -0.95
N SER A 285 -17.09 -11.51 -0.24
CA SER A 285 -16.74 -10.32 0.53
C SER A 285 -15.67 -10.62 1.58
N THR A 286 -14.59 -9.84 1.58
CA THR A 286 -13.51 -9.94 2.58
C THR A 286 -13.42 -8.65 3.40
N PRO A 287 -12.99 -8.72 4.67
CA PRO A 287 -12.77 -7.52 5.48
C PRO A 287 -11.82 -6.51 4.84
N SER A 288 -10.68 -6.95 4.30
CA SER A 288 -9.68 -6.04 3.72
C SER A 288 -10.16 -5.39 2.42
N GLN A 289 -10.74 -6.14 1.48
CA GLN A 289 -11.24 -5.59 0.22
C GLN A 289 -12.47 -4.69 0.42
N THR A 290 -13.34 -5.03 1.39
CA THR A 290 -14.43 -4.14 1.79
C THR A 290 -13.89 -2.83 2.34
N ALA A 291 -12.84 -2.88 3.17
CA ALA A 291 -12.21 -1.68 3.70
C ALA A 291 -11.57 -0.83 2.60
N TRP A 292 -10.89 -1.43 1.61
CA TRP A 292 -10.36 -0.70 0.45
C TRP A 292 -11.46 0.00 -0.33
N ALA A 293 -12.54 -0.70 -0.67
CA ALA A 293 -13.68 -0.09 -1.37
C ALA A 293 -14.28 1.08 -0.57
N LEU A 294 -14.46 0.93 0.74
CA LEU A 294 -14.92 2.00 1.63
C LEU A 294 -13.97 3.19 1.62
N MET A 295 -12.68 2.96 1.82
CA MET A 295 -11.66 4.01 1.82
C MET A 295 -11.59 4.73 0.48
N GLY A 296 -11.73 4.01 -0.65
CA GLY A 296 -11.78 4.57 -2.00
C GLY A 296 -13.01 5.45 -2.21
N LEU A 297 -14.21 4.95 -1.90
CA LEU A 297 -15.47 5.69 -2.00
C LEU A 297 -15.46 6.95 -1.12
N MET A 298 -15.03 6.84 0.13
CA MET A 298 -14.90 7.99 1.03
C MET A 298 -13.87 8.99 0.51
N SER A 299 -12.78 8.51 -0.11
CA SER A 299 -11.76 9.39 -0.67
C SER A 299 -12.28 10.16 -1.89
N ALA A 300 -13.17 9.55 -2.66
CA ALA A 300 -13.84 10.19 -3.80
C ALA A 300 -15.07 11.04 -3.40
N GLY A 301 -15.26 11.33 -2.11
CA GLY A 301 -16.35 12.17 -1.62
C GLY A 301 -17.72 11.49 -1.59
N ALA A 302 -17.80 10.16 -1.75
CA ALA A 302 -19.06 9.40 -1.76
C ALA A 302 -19.48 8.93 -0.35
N ILE A 303 -19.11 9.67 0.70
CA ILE A 303 -19.35 9.30 2.11
C ILE A 303 -20.84 9.05 2.45
N ASP A 304 -21.75 9.74 1.77
CA ASP A 304 -23.19 9.67 2.01
C ASP A 304 -23.90 8.60 1.15
N SER A 305 -23.17 7.79 0.40
CA SER A 305 -23.78 6.76 -0.44
C SER A 305 -24.31 5.58 0.38
N PHE A 306 -25.38 4.96 -0.11
CA PHE A 306 -25.92 3.73 0.49
C PHE A 306 -24.89 2.60 0.51
N SER A 307 -24.00 2.57 -0.49
CA SER A 307 -22.92 1.59 -0.58
C SER A 307 -21.96 1.70 0.60
N VAL A 308 -21.53 2.92 0.96
CA VAL A 308 -20.68 3.15 2.14
C VAL A 308 -21.38 2.69 3.42
N ALA A 309 -22.66 3.04 3.60
CA ALA A 309 -23.42 2.61 4.79
C ALA A 309 -23.51 1.08 4.90
N ARG A 310 -23.76 0.38 3.79
CA ARG A 310 -23.84 -1.09 3.75
C ARG A 310 -22.47 -1.75 4.02
N GLY A 311 -21.38 -1.19 3.50
CA GLY A 311 -20.02 -1.69 3.76
C GLY A 311 -19.58 -1.54 5.21
N VAL A 312 -19.86 -0.39 5.82
CA VAL A 312 -19.63 -0.19 7.27
C VAL A 312 -20.40 -1.23 8.09
N GLN A 313 -21.67 -1.47 7.75
CA GLN A 313 -22.47 -2.49 8.42
C GLN A 313 -21.94 -3.91 8.19
N PHE A 314 -21.40 -4.22 7.01
CA PHE A 314 -20.71 -5.49 6.77
C PHE A 314 -19.53 -5.67 7.73
N LEU A 315 -18.62 -4.69 7.81
CA LEU A 315 -17.45 -4.78 8.69
C LEU A 315 -17.86 -4.94 10.16
N LEU A 316 -18.85 -4.16 10.63
CA LEU A 316 -19.33 -4.27 12.02
C LEU A 316 -19.95 -5.64 12.33
N ARG A 317 -20.64 -6.27 11.37
CA ARG A 317 -21.20 -7.62 11.56
C ARG A 317 -20.14 -8.72 11.55
N GLN A 318 -19.05 -8.53 10.80
CA GLN A 318 -17.97 -9.51 10.70
C GLN A 318 -16.94 -9.41 11.84
N GLN A 319 -17.02 -8.36 12.67
CA GLN A 319 -16.12 -8.21 13.81
C GLN A 319 -16.41 -9.28 14.86
N THR A 320 -15.39 -10.00 15.30
CA THR A 320 -15.48 -10.99 16.38
C THR A 320 -15.56 -10.31 17.75
N LYS A 321 -15.90 -11.08 18.78
CA LYS A 321 -16.09 -10.56 20.15
C LYS A 321 -14.83 -9.93 20.76
N ASP A 322 -13.65 -10.34 20.32
CA ASP A 322 -12.37 -9.78 20.75
C ASP A 322 -11.96 -8.52 19.95
N GLY A 323 -12.79 -8.09 19.00
CA GLY A 323 -12.57 -6.91 18.17
C GLY A 323 -11.79 -7.17 16.88
N SER A 324 -11.34 -8.41 16.63
CA SER A 324 -10.63 -8.78 15.41
C SER A 324 -11.58 -9.06 14.23
N TRP A 325 -11.01 -9.25 13.04
CA TRP A 325 -11.68 -9.85 11.89
C TRP A 325 -10.92 -11.09 11.44
N GLN A 326 -11.62 -12.02 10.79
CA GLN A 326 -11.02 -13.21 10.23
C GLN A 326 -11.01 -13.11 8.70
N GLU A 327 -9.89 -13.46 8.10
CA GLU A 327 -9.72 -13.49 6.64
C GLU A 327 -8.73 -14.58 6.28
N ILE A 328 -9.23 -15.60 5.56
CA ILE A 328 -8.43 -16.71 5.04
C ILE A 328 -8.12 -16.54 3.54
N ALA A 329 -8.85 -15.65 2.86
CA ALA A 329 -8.64 -15.36 1.45
C ALA A 329 -7.28 -14.69 1.22
N HIS A 330 -6.68 -14.94 0.05
CA HIS A 330 -5.47 -14.25 -0.37
C HIS A 330 -5.89 -12.92 -1.01
N THR A 331 -5.49 -11.83 -0.38
CA THR A 331 -5.78 -10.46 -0.84
C THR A 331 -4.51 -9.72 -1.25
N GLY A 332 -3.33 -10.33 -1.09
CA GLY A 332 -2.06 -9.85 -1.62
C GLY A 332 -1.62 -10.60 -2.89
N THR A 333 -0.78 -9.97 -3.70
CA THR A 333 -0.24 -10.54 -4.94
C THR A 333 1.27 -10.31 -5.02
N GLY A 334 2.05 -11.39 -5.15
CA GLY A 334 3.47 -11.28 -5.46
C GLY A 334 3.71 -11.27 -6.97
N PHE A 335 3.23 -12.30 -7.65
CA PHE A 335 3.28 -12.44 -9.11
C PHE A 335 1.88 -12.78 -9.64
N PRO A 336 1.23 -11.89 -10.41
CA PRO A 336 -0.09 -12.14 -10.97
C PRO A 336 -0.16 -13.50 -11.65
N ARG A 337 -1.21 -14.28 -11.37
CA ARG A 337 -1.46 -15.63 -11.93
C ARG A 337 -0.54 -16.75 -11.44
N VAL A 338 0.50 -16.44 -10.67
CA VAL A 338 1.54 -17.41 -10.29
C VAL A 338 1.70 -17.51 -8.77
N PHE A 339 1.69 -16.37 -8.08
CA PHE A 339 2.03 -16.30 -6.67
C PHE A 339 1.20 -15.27 -5.92
N TYR A 340 0.32 -15.76 -5.03
CA TYR A 340 -0.57 -14.95 -4.20
C TYR A 340 -0.15 -14.98 -2.74
N LEU A 341 -0.46 -13.92 -2.01
CA LEU A 341 -0.03 -13.72 -0.64
C LEU A 341 -1.23 -13.52 0.28
N ARG A 342 -1.14 -14.09 1.48
CA ARG A 342 -2.03 -13.76 2.59
C ARG A 342 -1.27 -12.85 3.56
N TYR A 343 -1.66 -11.58 3.57
CA TYR A 343 -1.22 -10.65 4.60
C TYR A 343 -2.10 -10.79 5.83
N HIS A 344 -1.60 -11.47 6.86
CA HIS A 344 -2.38 -11.82 8.05
C HIS A 344 -2.99 -10.61 8.77
N TRP A 345 -2.35 -9.43 8.68
CA TRP A 345 -2.81 -8.22 9.35
C TRP A 345 -3.71 -7.31 8.49
N TYR A 346 -3.90 -7.59 7.19
CA TYR A 346 -4.77 -6.79 6.33
C TYR A 346 -6.19 -6.70 6.87
N CYS A 347 -6.73 -7.84 7.33
CA CYS A 347 -8.06 -7.88 7.94
C CYS A 347 -8.15 -7.18 9.30
N GLN A 348 -7.03 -6.79 9.92
CA GLN A 348 -7.06 -6.05 11.18
C GLN A 348 -7.01 -4.55 10.94
N TYR A 349 -5.94 -4.06 10.30
CA TYR A 349 -5.75 -2.61 10.18
C TYR A 349 -6.62 -1.96 9.12
N PHE A 350 -6.98 -2.62 8.01
CA PHE A 350 -7.81 -1.98 7.00
C PHE A 350 -9.25 -1.77 7.48
N PRO A 351 -9.96 -2.75 8.08
CA PRO A 351 -11.27 -2.51 8.68
C PRO A 351 -11.26 -1.44 9.75
N LEU A 352 -10.26 -1.47 10.66
CA LEU A 352 -10.09 -0.42 11.66
C LEU A 352 -9.94 0.97 11.02
N TRP A 353 -9.09 1.07 10.00
CA TRP A 353 -8.82 2.32 9.29
C TRP A 353 -10.06 2.84 8.56
N ALA A 354 -10.75 2.00 7.80
CA ALA A 354 -11.98 2.36 7.11
C ALA A 354 -13.08 2.82 8.07
N LEU A 355 -13.31 2.10 9.17
CA LEU A 355 -14.29 2.48 10.19
C LEU A 355 -13.92 3.80 10.89
N ALA A 356 -12.63 4.01 11.16
CA ALA A 356 -12.12 5.25 11.74
C ALA A 356 -12.31 6.44 10.79
N MET A 357 -11.96 6.29 9.51
CA MET A 357 -12.20 7.30 8.48
C MET A 357 -13.68 7.65 8.38
N TYR A 358 -14.55 6.64 8.32
CA TYR A 358 -16.00 6.83 8.26
C TYR A 358 -16.51 7.64 9.46
N ARG A 359 -16.13 7.23 10.68
CA ARG A 359 -16.47 7.93 11.92
C ARG A 359 -16.02 9.39 11.87
N ASN A 360 -14.78 9.64 11.48
CA ASN A 360 -14.19 10.99 11.47
C ASN A 360 -14.85 11.88 10.41
N LEU A 361 -15.05 11.37 9.19
CA LEU A 361 -15.74 12.10 8.13
C LEU A 361 -17.19 12.43 8.50
N ARG A 362 -17.94 11.49 9.09
CA ARG A 362 -19.34 11.72 9.50
C ARG A 362 -19.49 12.66 10.70
N SER A 363 -18.52 12.67 11.61
CA SER A 363 -18.60 13.48 12.83
C SER A 363 -17.90 14.84 12.74
N ARG A 364 -16.87 14.97 11.89
CA ARG A 364 -15.99 16.16 11.80
C ARG A 364 -15.85 16.72 10.39
N GLY A 365 -16.29 15.99 9.36
CA GLY A 365 -16.13 16.37 7.95
C GLY A 365 -14.71 16.19 7.39
N LYS A 366 -13.77 15.68 8.19
CA LYS A 366 -12.36 15.47 7.82
C LYS A 366 -11.82 14.18 8.45
N THR A 367 -10.82 13.57 7.81
CA THR A 367 -10.05 12.46 8.40
C THR A 367 -9.00 13.03 9.36
N ARG A 368 -8.41 12.19 10.23
CA ARG A 368 -7.25 12.62 11.02
C ARG A 368 -6.05 12.88 10.12
N ALA A 369 -5.88 12.11 9.05
CA ALA A 369 -4.85 12.38 8.06
C ALA A 369 -4.94 13.80 7.45
N ASP A 370 -6.15 14.34 7.23
CA ASP A 370 -6.31 15.72 6.74
C ASP A 370 -5.89 16.77 7.77
N GLU A 371 -6.15 16.50 9.06
CA GLU A 371 -5.83 17.40 10.16
C GLU A 371 -4.33 17.43 10.48
N LEU A 372 -3.60 16.36 10.12
CA LEU A 372 -2.22 16.11 10.54
C LEU A 372 -1.21 16.23 9.39
N ARG A 373 -1.56 16.84 8.26
CA ARG A 373 -0.62 17.08 7.15
C ARG A 373 0.65 17.76 7.67
N HIS A 374 1.80 17.20 7.32
CA HIS A 374 3.10 17.65 7.81
C HIS A 374 3.85 18.39 6.71
N HIS A 375 4.16 19.67 6.91
CA HIS A 375 5.04 20.40 6.00
C HIS A 375 6.49 20.22 6.41
N LEU A 376 7.30 19.60 5.54
CA LEU A 376 8.74 19.46 5.77
C LEU A 376 9.38 20.85 5.92
N LYS A 377 10.14 21.06 7.00
CA LYS A 377 10.86 22.32 7.22
C LYS A 377 11.97 22.50 6.16
N GLY A 378 12.08 23.71 5.60
CA GLY A 378 13.21 24.12 4.74
C GLY A 378 13.19 23.54 3.31
N THR A 379 12.06 22.98 2.86
CA THR A 379 11.85 22.57 1.47
C THR A 379 11.00 23.61 0.74
N ASP A 380 11.53 24.83 0.63
CA ASP A 380 11.13 25.68 -0.49
C ASP A 380 11.72 25.00 -1.73
N LEU A 381 10.91 24.26 -2.48
CA LEU A 381 11.27 23.88 -3.84
C LEU A 381 11.69 25.17 -4.56
N PRO A 382 12.81 25.22 -5.29
CA PRO A 382 13.09 26.36 -6.13
C PRO A 382 11.88 26.54 -7.05
N ARG A 383 11.19 27.67 -6.91
CA ARG A 383 10.13 28.06 -7.84
C ARG A 383 10.71 27.91 -9.23
N ALA A 384 10.06 27.12 -10.08
CA ALA A 384 10.45 27.00 -11.47
C ALA A 384 10.55 28.42 -12.05
N GLU A 385 11.76 28.85 -12.41
CA GLU A 385 11.93 30.06 -13.19
C GLU A 385 11.31 29.80 -14.57
N HIS A 386 10.44 30.73 -14.97
CA HIS A 386 9.54 30.68 -16.13
C HIS A 386 10.22 30.45 -17.48
#